data_AF-A0A4R3SKK3-F1
#
_entry.id   AF-A0A4R3SKK3-F1
#
_cell.length_a   1.000
_cell.length_b   1.000
_cell.length_c   1.000
_cell.angle_alpha   90.00
_cell.angle_beta   90.00
_cell.angle_gamma   90.00
#
_symmetry.space_group_name_H-M   'P 1'
#
loop_
_entity.id
_entity.type
_entity.pdbx_description
1 polymer ?
#
loop_
_entity_poly.entity_id
_entity_poly.type
_entity_poly.pdbx_seq_one_letter_code
_entity_poly.pdbx_strand_id
1 'polypeptide(L)' 'MFPDRLEAETDYEREARVSVPMDAVSGWRLGPCDEDAVCVEFVTEPETFRVLLDTSDEQLAALAIQKVLGPPLTTG' A
#
# COMPACT_ATOMS: atom_id res chain seq x y z
N MET A 1 -13.70 7.75 -16.38
CA MET A 1 -14.20 6.75 -15.42
C MET A 1 -13.00 5.88 -15.11
N PHE A 2 -12.37 6.08 -13.95
CA PHE A 2 -11.20 5.31 -13.57
C PHE A 2 -11.70 3.96 -13.08
N PRO A 3 -11.22 2.82 -13.60
CA PRO A 3 -11.60 1.54 -13.04
C PRO A 3 -11.05 1.51 -11.62
N ASP A 4 -11.94 1.31 -10.64
CA ASP A 4 -11.67 1.27 -9.19
C ASP A 4 -10.78 0.09 -8.76
N ARG A 5 -9.75 -0.28 -9.54
CA ARG A 5 -8.88 -1.41 -9.25
C ARG A 5 -7.42 -1.03 -9.41
N LEU A 6 -6.78 -0.76 -8.27
CA LEU A 6 -5.33 -0.72 -8.16
C LEU A 6 -4.85 -2.18 -8.04
N GLU A 7 -4.28 -2.73 -9.11
CA GLU A 7 -3.46 -3.94 -9.02
C GLU A 7 -2.06 -3.49 -8.64
N ALA A 8 -1.60 -3.88 -7.45
CA ALA A 8 -0.29 -3.51 -6.99
C ALA A 8 0.48 -4.78 -6.61
N GLU A 9 1.76 -4.84 -7.00
CA GLU A 9 2.62 -6.00 -6.79
C GLU A 9 3.04 -6.09 -5.33
N THR A 10 2.82 -7.26 -4.72
CA THR A 10 3.19 -7.52 -3.33
C THR A 10 4.04 -8.78 -3.29
N ASP A 11 5.31 -8.62 -2.92
CA ASP A 11 6.18 -9.63 -2.32
C ASP A 11 6.71 -10.75 -3.25
N TYR A 12 8.04 -10.79 -3.48
CA TYR A 12 8.72 -11.80 -4.31
C TYR A 12 8.72 -13.20 -3.66
N GLU A 13 8.45 -13.31 -2.35
CA GLU A 13 8.48 -14.58 -1.60
C GLU A 13 7.11 -15.30 -1.51
N ARG A 14 5.99 -14.67 -1.90
CA ARG A 14 4.65 -15.30 -1.90
C ARG A 14 4.28 -15.79 -3.30
N GLU A 15 4.03 -17.09 -3.45
CA GLU A 15 3.63 -17.77 -4.71
C GLU A 15 2.32 -17.26 -5.35
N ALA A 16 1.50 -16.50 -4.63
CA ALA A 16 0.23 -15.99 -5.13
C ALA A 16 -0.01 -14.54 -4.70
N ARG A 17 -0.46 -13.71 -5.66
CA ARG A 17 -0.91 -12.33 -5.40
C ARG A 17 -2.10 -12.35 -4.45
N VAL A 18 -1.98 -11.67 -3.32
CA VAL A 18 -3.06 -11.50 -2.34
C VAL A 18 -3.58 -10.08 -2.45
N SER A 19 -4.88 -9.92 -2.68
CA SER A 19 -5.51 -8.59 -2.67
C SER A 19 -5.61 -8.07 -1.24
N VAL A 20 -5.31 -6.78 -1.05
CA VAL A 20 -5.53 -6.10 0.23
C VAL A 20 -7.03 -6.04 0.51
N PRO A 21 -7.53 -6.56 1.64
CA PRO A 21 -8.93 -6.44 2.02
C PRO A 21 -9.20 -5.02 2.52
N MET A 22 -9.49 -4.10 1.60
CA MET A 22 -9.64 -2.67 1.88
C MET A 22 -10.72 -2.32 2.91
N ASP A 23 -11.73 -3.18 3.07
CA ASP A 23 -12.77 -3.08 4.08
C ASP A 23 -12.28 -3.36 5.51
N ALA A 24 -11.19 -4.11 5.65
CA ALA A 24 -10.54 -4.42 6.92
C ALA A 24 -9.36 -3.48 7.26
N VAL A 25 -9.06 -2.52 6.39
CA VAL A 25 -7.93 -1.59 6.59
C VAL A 25 -8.30 -0.54 7.64
N SER A 26 -7.52 -0.50 8.71
CA SER A 26 -7.65 0.47 9.81
C SER A 26 -6.70 1.66 9.66
N GLY A 27 -5.70 1.56 8.79
CA GLY A 27 -4.77 2.65 8.49
C GLY A 27 -3.70 2.25 7.49
N TRP A 28 -2.84 3.19 7.13
CA TRP A 28 -1.76 2.98 6.16
C TRP A 28 -0.52 3.79 6.50
N ARG A 29 0.64 3.39 5.97
CA ARG A 29 1.91 4.12 6.10
C ARG A 29 2.80 3.88 4.88
N LEU A 30 3.69 4.84 4.62
CA LEU A 30 4.78 4.68 3.65
C LEU A 30 6.05 4.26 4.39
N GLY A 31 6.76 3.30 3.83
CA GLY A 31 8.06 2.87 4.32
C GLY A 31 9.00 2.52 3.17
N PRO A 32 10.32 2.69 3.37
CA PRO A 32 11.30 2.16 2.42
C PRO A 32 11.17 0.64 2.40
N CYS A 33 11.16 0.03 1.22
CA CYS A 33 11.11 -1.42 1.07
C CYS A 33 12.42 -1.99 0.52
N ASP A 34 12.95 -1.40 -0.55
CA ASP A 34 14.22 -1.76 -1.16
C ASP A 34 14.81 -0.54 -1.91
N GLU A 35 16.06 -0.58 -2.40
CA GLU A 35 16.77 0.60 -2.95
C GLU A 35 16.00 1.32 -4.07
N ASP A 36 15.20 0.59 -4.86
CA ASP A 36 14.47 1.11 -6.02
C ASP A 36 12.93 1.07 -5.86
N ALA A 37 12.42 0.71 -4.67
CA ALA A 37 10.99 0.52 -4.45
C ALA A 37 10.48 1.10 -3.13
N VAL A 38 9.29 1.69 -3.20
CA VAL A 38 8.59 2.21 -2.02
C VAL A 38 7.49 1.24 -1.63
N CYS A 39 7.30 1.04 -0.33
CA CYS A 39 6.21 0.22 0.19
C CYS A 39 5.09 1.08 0.79
N VAL A 40 3.88 0.74 0.36
CA VAL A 40 2.66 1.11 1.10
C VAL A 40 2.29 -0.06 1.99
N GLU A 41 2.28 0.19 3.29
CA GLU A 41 1.84 -0.79 4.27
C GLU A 41 0.40 -0.48 4.67
N PHE A 42 -0.53 -1.39 4.36
CA PHE A 42 -1.92 -1.34 4.79
C PHE A 42 -2.09 -2.17 6.07
N VAL A 43 -2.52 -1.53 7.14
CA VAL A 43 -2.67 -2.16 8.45
C VAL A 43 -4.10 -2.69 8.59
N THR A 44 -4.22 -3.96 8.94
CA THR A 44 -5.49 -4.61 9.32
C THR A 44 -5.34 -5.22 10.73
N GLU A 45 -6.43 -5.74 11.32
CA GLU A 45 -6.34 -6.46 12.60
C GLU A 45 -5.43 -7.71 12.57
N PRO A 46 -5.55 -8.62 11.57
CA PRO A 46 -4.75 -9.85 11.57
C PRO A 46 -3.30 -9.64 11.10
N GLU A 47 -3.08 -8.76 10.11
CA GLU A 47 -1.74 -8.57 9.54
C GLU A 47 -1.57 -7.21 8.83
N THR A 48 -0.34 -6.94 8.40
CA THR A 48 -0.01 -5.79 7.55
C THR A 48 0.27 -6.28 6.14
N PHE A 49 -0.43 -5.70 5.16
CA PHE A 49 -0.23 -5.98 3.74
C PHE A 49 0.74 -4.97 3.16
N ARG A 50 1.78 -5.44 2.47
CA ARG A 50 2.81 -4.57 1.86
C ARG A 50 2.65 -4.55 0.36
N VAL A 51 2.45 -3.36 -0.18
CA VAL A 51 2.35 -3.10 -1.61
C VAL A 51 3.61 -2.40 -2.08
N LEU A 52 4.33 -3.02 -3.02
CA LEU A 52 5.49 -2.45 -3.68
C LEU A 52 5.03 -1.52 -4.80
N LEU A 53 5.60 -0.34 -4.81
CA LEU A 53 5.43 0.67 -5.83
C LEU A 53 6.79 1.05 -6.40
N ASP A 54 6.79 1.40 -7.68
CA ASP A 54 7.91 2.10 -8.26
C ASP A 54 8.10 3.45 -7.54
N THR A 55 9.35 3.83 -7.32
CA THR A 55 9.69 5.08 -6.62
C THR A 55 9.10 6.31 -7.32
N SER A 56 8.95 6.28 -8.64
CA SER A 56 8.34 7.37 -9.41
C SER A 56 6.84 7.57 -9.13
N ASP A 57 6.15 6.52 -8.67
CA ASP A 57 4.72 6.55 -8.37
C ASP A 57 4.40 6.89 -6.90
N GLU A 58 5.41 6.97 -6.03
CA GLU A 58 5.26 7.17 -4.58
C GLU A 58 4.31 8.33 -4.25
N GLN A 59 4.59 9.53 -4.77
CA GLN A 59 3.83 10.73 -4.42
C GLN A 59 2.38 10.67 -4.91
N LEU A 60 2.17 10.09 -6.09
CA LEU A 60 0.84 9.96 -6.67
C LEU A 60 0.02 8.94 -5.88
N ALA A 61 0.62 7.81 -5.54
CA ALA A 61 -0.01 6.80 -4.69
C ALA A 61 -0.31 7.35 -3.30
N ALA A 62 0.63 8.04 -2.66
CA ALA A 62 0.44 8.67 -1.36
C ALA A 62 -0.77 9.61 -1.37
N LEU A 63 -0.88 10.46 -2.39
CA LEU A 63 -2.01 11.38 -2.55
C LEU A 63 -3.34 10.64 -2.77
N ALA A 64 -3.34 9.59 -3.60
CA ALA A 64 -4.52 8.80 -3.88
C ALA A 64 -5.02 8.07 -2.63
N ILE A 65 -4.12 7.42 -1.90
CA ILE A 65 -4.45 6.70 -0.66
C ILE A 65 -4.91 7.69 0.41
N GLN A 66 -4.24 8.84 0.56
CA GLN A 66 -4.64 9.86 1.51
C GLN A 66 -6.07 10.35 1.27
N LYS A 67 -6.49 10.48 0.02
CA LYS A 67 -7.86 10.88 -0.33
C LYS A 67 -8.91 9.86 0.06
N VAL A 68 -8.56 8.56 0.06
CA VAL A 68 -9.50 7.47 0.32
C VAL A 68 -9.50 7.08 1.80
N LEU A 69 -8.33 6.97 2.42
CA LEU A 69 -8.14 6.44 3.77
C LEU A 69 -7.80 7.50 4.83
N GLY A 70 -7.57 8.75 4.43
CA GLY A 70 -7.12 9.81 5.33
C GLY A 70 -5.60 9.84 5.50
N PRO A 71 -5.07 10.66 6.42
CA PRO A 71 -3.62 10.82 6.59
C PRO A 71 -2.94 9.50 7.00
N PRO A 72 -1.65 9.30 6.64
CA PRO A 72 -0.91 8.11 7.05
C PRO A 72 -0.78 8.06 8.58
N LEU A 73 -0.69 6.85 9.11
CA LEU A 73 -0.35 6.62 10.51
C LEU A 73 1.03 7.24 10.78
N THR A 74 1.13 8.02 11.84
CA THR A 74 2.41 8.56 12.28
C THR A 74 3.34 7.39 12.63
N THR A 75 4.50 7.34 12.00
CA THR A 75 5.61 6.48 12.44
C THR A 75 5.98 6.91 13.86
N GLY A 76 5.66 6.04 14.83
CA GLY A 76 6.15 6.15 16.20
C GLY A 76 7.62 5.77 16.30
#